data_AF-A0A4U0WT76-F1
#
_entry.id   AF-A0A4U0WT76-F1
#
_cell.length_a   1.000
_cell.length_b   1.000
_cell.length_c   1.000
_cell.angle_alpha   90.00
_cell.angle_beta   90.00
_cell.angle_gamma   90.00
#
_symmetry.space_group_name_H-M   'P 1'
#
loop_
_entity.id
_entity.type
_entity.pdbx_description
1 polymer ?
#
loop_
_entity_poly.entity_id
_entity_poly.type
_entity_poly.pdbx_seq_one_letter_code
_entity_poly.pdbx_strand_id
1 'polypeptide(L)'
;MAPITDQIVDELKSLVNKLESRVVELENKLHGGSGAGSASVNPADTMRMILMGPPGAGKGTQAPKIKEKYCVCHLATGDMLRAQVAKKTPLGREAKKIMDQGGLVSDEIVVNMIKHELEENSECKNG
;
A
#
# COMPACT_ATOMS: atom_id res chain seq x y z
N MET A 1 -44.76 34.34 13.56
CA MET A 1 -43.78 33.29 13.24
C MET A 1 -43.26 33.61 11.84
N ALA A 2 -42.08 34.21 11.74
CA ALA A 2 -41.58 34.80 10.49
C ALA A 2 -41.43 33.74 9.39
N PRO A 3 -41.85 34.00 8.15
CA PRO A 3 -41.64 33.07 7.05
C PRO A 3 -40.13 33.05 6.80
N ILE A 4 -39.47 31.97 7.21
CA ILE A 4 -38.10 31.71 6.78
C ILE A 4 -38.21 31.54 5.27
N THR A 5 -37.73 32.57 4.62
CA THR A 5 -37.83 32.94 3.22
C THR A 5 -37.45 31.78 2.32
N ASP A 6 -38.33 31.42 1.39
CA ASP A 6 -38.04 30.50 0.28
C ASP A 6 -36.73 30.88 -0.45
N GLN A 7 -36.38 32.16 -0.46
CA GLN A 7 -35.07 32.68 -0.89
C GLN A 7 -33.87 32.02 -0.19
N ILE A 8 -33.89 31.82 1.13
CA ILE A 8 -32.78 31.20 1.85
C ILE A 8 -32.67 29.72 1.48
N VAL A 9 -33.82 29.05 1.30
CA VAL A 9 -33.87 27.65 0.88
C VAL A 9 -33.31 27.50 -0.54
N ASP A 10 -33.63 28.43 -1.43
CA ASP A 10 -33.13 28.43 -2.81
C ASP A 10 -31.64 28.78 -2.90
N GLU A 11 -31.16 29.71 -2.07
CA GLU A 11 -29.72 29.98 -1.92
C GLU A 11 -28.96 28.75 -1.41
N LEU A 12 -29.50 28.05 -0.41
CA LEU A 12 -28.89 26.82 0.11
C LEU A 12 -28.83 25.72 -0.96
N LYS A 13 -29.92 25.52 -1.72
CA LYS A 13 -29.95 24.56 -2.83
C LYS A 13 -28.91 24.92 -3.90
N SER A 14 -28.77 26.20 -4.23
CA SER A 14 -27.74 26.68 -5.17
C SER A 14 -26.32 26.39 -4.67
N LEU A 15 -26.07 26.63 -3.38
CA LEU A 15 -24.79 26.32 -2.73
C LEU A 15 -24.49 24.82 -2.74
N VAL A 16 -25.48 23.98 -2.43
CA VAL A 16 -25.33 22.52 -2.46
C VAL A 16 -25.03 22.05 -3.88
N ASN A 17 -25.79 22.48 -4.89
CA ASN A 17 -25.53 22.13 -6.29
C ASN A 17 -24.14 22.56 -6.76
N LYS A 18 -23.66 23.73 -6.30
CA LYS A 18 -22.32 24.23 -6.59
C LYS A 18 -21.24 23.40 -5.89
N LEU A 19 -21.48 22.96 -4.65
CA LEU A 19 -20.59 22.04 -3.96
C LEU A 19 -20.56 20.68 -4.67
N GLU A 20 -21.72 20.10 -5.00
CA GLU A 20 -21.82 18.83 -5.73
C GLU A 20 -21.06 18.89 -7.06
N SER A 21 -21.24 19.97 -7.83
CA SER A 21 -20.50 20.18 -9.08
C SER A 21 -18.99 20.25 -8.86
N ARG A 22 -18.53 20.94 -7.79
CA ARG A 22 -17.10 21.01 -7.45
C ARG A 22 -16.55 19.68 -6.95
N VAL A 23 -17.35 18.90 -6.21
CA VAL A 23 -16.99 17.56 -5.76
C VAL A 23 -16.81 16.67 -6.97
N VAL A 24 -17.76 16.66 -7.92
CA VAL A 24 -17.65 15.90 -9.17
C VAL A 24 -16.45 16.35 -10.00
N GLU A 25 -16.15 17.65 -10.09
CA GLU A 25 -14.97 18.15 -10.81
C GLU A 25 -13.65 17.70 -10.13
N LEU A 26 -13.59 17.73 -8.80
CA LEU A 26 -12.44 17.26 -8.03
C LEU A 26 -12.31 15.73 -8.12
N GLU A 27 -13.41 15.00 -8.03
CA GLU A 27 -13.46 13.56 -8.27
C GLU A 27 -13.01 13.24 -9.69
N ASN A 28 -13.44 13.97 -10.72
CA ASN A 28 -12.97 13.76 -12.10
C ASN A 28 -11.49 14.14 -12.27
N LYS A 29 -10.96 15.11 -11.54
CA LYS A 29 -9.51 15.41 -11.52
C LYS A 29 -8.70 14.33 -10.81
N LEU A 30 -9.27 13.70 -9.78
CA LEU A 30 -8.65 12.59 -9.05
C LEU A 30 -8.76 11.26 -9.83
N HIS A 31 -9.92 10.97 -10.44
CA HIS A 31 -10.20 9.75 -11.22
C HIS A 31 -9.72 9.83 -12.68
N GLY A 32 -9.59 11.04 -13.24
CA GLY A 32 -8.84 11.30 -14.47
C GLY A 32 -7.34 11.03 -14.34
N GLY A 33 -6.86 10.69 -13.13
CA GLY A 33 -5.54 10.15 -12.85
C GLY A 33 -5.47 8.62 -12.71
N SER A 34 -6.55 7.85 -12.90
CA SER A 34 -6.52 6.39 -12.72
C SER A 34 -7.67 5.67 -13.45
N GLY A 35 -7.51 5.46 -14.76
CA GLY A 35 -8.43 4.66 -15.57
C GLY A 35 -7.69 3.84 -16.62
N ALA A 36 -7.52 2.55 -16.33
CA ALA A 36 -7.21 1.42 -17.20
C ALA A 36 -6.78 1.72 -18.66
N GLY A 37 -5.47 1.66 -18.90
CA GLY A 37 -4.88 1.69 -20.23
C GLY A 37 -3.49 2.31 -20.22
N SER A 38 -2.47 1.52 -19.86
CA SER A 38 -1.05 1.90 -20.04
C SER A 38 -0.69 3.30 -19.51
N ALA A 39 -1.04 3.62 -18.26
CA ALA A 39 -0.50 4.81 -17.62
C ALA A 39 0.97 4.53 -17.26
N SER A 40 1.88 5.20 -17.96
CA SER A 40 3.28 5.34 -17.57
C SER A 40 3.33 6.01 -16.20
N VAL A 41 3.23 5.21 -15.13
CA VAL A 41 3.63 5.64 -13.80
C VAL A 41 5.11 5.96 -13.92
N ASN A 42 5.47 7.25 -13.84
CA ASN A 42 6.87 7.62 -13.75
C ASN A 42 7.43 6.89 -12.52
N PRO A 43 8.48 6.06 -12.66
CA PRO A 43 9.10 5.40 -11.52
C PRO A 43 9.56 6.39 -10.43
N ALA A 44 9.68 7.68 -10.79
CA ALA A 44 10.00 8.80 -9.91
C ALA A 44 8.87 9.18 -8.93
N ASP A 45 7.59 8.87 -9.23
CA ASP A 45 6.46 9.21 -8.36
C ASP A 45 6.11 8.11 -7.34
N THR A 46 6.72 6.93 -7.45
CA THR A 46 6.50 5.79 -6.53
C THR A 46 7.69 5.58 -5.61
N MET A 47 7.47 5.62 -4.29
CA MET A 47 8.53 5.42 -3.30
C MET A 47 8.91 3.94 -3.19
N ARG A 48 10.04 3.56 -3.80
CA ARG A 48 10.64 2.22 -3.65
C ARG A 48 11.89 2.32 -2.78
N MET A 49 11.84 1.75 -1.58
CA MET A 49 12.91 1.86 -0.59
C MET A 49 13.29 0.48 -0.04
N ILE A 50 14.59 0.28 0.19
CA ILE A 50 15.11 -0.89 0.91
C ILE A 50 15.57 -0.43 2.30
N LEU A 51 15.03 -1.06 3.34
CA LEU A 51 15.45 -0.82 4.73
C LEU A 51 16.47 -1.87 5.16
N MET A 52 17.73 -1.46 5.32
CA MET A 52 18.85 -2.34 5.66
C MET A 52 19.44 -2.00 7.04
N GLY A 53 20.00 -3.00 7.72
CA GLY A 53 20.64 -2.83 9.03
C GLY A 53 20.81 -4.18 9.76
N PRO A 54 21.64 -4.24 10.81
CA PRO A 54 21.88 -5.49 11.54
C PRO A 54 20.61 -6.04 12.23
N PRO A 55 20.61 -7.32 12.66
CA PRO A 55 19.57 -7.85 13.53
C PRO A 55 19.41 -6.97 14.78
N GLY A 56 18.18 -6.66 15.19
CA GLY A 56 17.92 -5.79 16.34
C GLY A 56 18.02 -4.28 16.09
N ALA A 57 18.40 -3.82 14.89
CA ALA A 57 18.50 -2.38 14.56
C ALA A 57 17.14 -1.61 14.51
N GLY A 58 16.02 -2.26 14.82
CA GLY A 58 14.71 -1.61 14.84
C GLY A 58 14.00 -1.50 13.48
N LYS A 59 14.46 -2.21 12.43
CA LYS A 59 13.83 -2.21 11.10
C LYS A 59 12.32 -2.51 11.16
N GLY A 60 11.93 -3.58 11.87
CA GLY A 60 10.53 -3.96 12.05
C GLY A 60 9.72 -2.96 12.88
N THR A 61 10.38 -2.09 13.65
CA THR A 61 9.72 -1.00 14.40
C THR A 61 9.49 0.24 13.52
N GLN A 62 10.40 0.51 12.58
CA GLN A 62 10.32 1.69 11.72
C GLN A 62 9.51 1.45 10.44
N ALA A 63 9.59 0.24 9.86
CA ALA A 63 8.94 -0.04 8.59
C ALA A 63 7.40 0.16 8.61
N PRO A 64 6.64 -0.24 9.66
CA PRO A 64 5.21 0.07 9.75
C PRO A 64 4.91 1.56 9.80
N LYS A 65 5.75 2.36 10.49
CA LYS A 65 5.59 3.82 10.55
C LYS A 65 5.81 4.48 9.17
N ILE A 66 6.74 3.94 8.39
CA ILE A 66 6.98 4.39 7.00
C ILE A 66 5.78 3.99 6.13
N LYS A 67 5.28 2.76 6.28
CA LYS A 67 4.06 2.27 5.61
C LYS A 67 2.90 3.23 5.83
N GLU A 68 2.61 3.58 7.07
CA GLU A 68 1.51 4.47 7.46
C GLU A 68 1.71 5.91 6.98
N LYS A 69 2.93 6.45 7.08
CA LYS A 69 3.21 7.83 6.72
C LYS A 69 3.18 8.10 5.22
N TYR A 70 3.61 7.12 4.41
CA TYR A 70 3.77 7.27 2.97
C TYR A 70 2.77 6.44 2.16
N CYS A 71 1.86 5.71 2.83
CA CYS A 71 0.86 4.84 2.21
C CYS A 71 1.48 3.85 1.20
N VAL A 72 2.64 3.29 1.53
CA VAL A 72 3.39 2.34 0.68
C VAL A 72 3.17 0.89 1.12
N CYS A 73 3.43 -0.07 0.23
CA CYS A 73 3.46 -1.48 0.59
C CYS A 73 4.68 -1.81 1.45
N HIS A 74 4.50 -2.69 2.44
CA HIS A 74 5.58 -3.16 3.32
C HIS A 74 5.85 -4.64 3.07
N LEU A 75 6.99 -4.93 2.44
CA LEU A 75 7.45 -6.30 2.19
C LEU A 75 8.60 -6.66 3.12
N ALA A 76 8.32 -7.47 4.14
CA ALA A 76 9.33 -8.01 5.04
C ALA A 76 9.56 -9.49 4.75
N THR A 77 10.69 -9.82 4.12
CA THR A 77 11.08 -11.20 3.77
C THR A 77 11.10 -12.13 4.99
N GLY A 78 11.55 -11.62 6.14
CA GLY A 78 11.51 -12.36 7.40
C GLY A 78 10.10 -12.68 7.89
N ASP A 79 9.12 -11.80 7.69
CA ASP A 79 7.72 -12.05 8.07
C ASP A 79 7.06 -13.04 7.13
N MET A 80 7.30 -12.88 5.82
CA MET A 80 6.79 -13.81 4.80
C MET A 80 7.32 -15.24 5.03
N LEU A 81 8.62 -15.39 5.29
CA LEU A 81 9.22 -16.68 5.63
C LEU A 81 8.64 -17.25 6.93
N ARG A 82 8.51 -16.44 7.99
CA ARG A 82 7.90 -16.87 9.27
C ARG A 82 6.44 -17.30 9.10
N ALA A 83 5.67 -16.65 8.22
CA ALA A 83 4.31 -17.06 7.90
C ALA A 83 4.27 -18.43 7.21
N GLN A 84 5.20 -18.70 6.28
CA GLN A 84 5.33 -20.01 5.64
C GLN A 84 5.71 -21.12 6.64
N VAL A 85 6.62 -20.80 7.57
CA VAL A 85 6.99 -21.69 8.69
C VAL A 85 5.78 -22.02 9.55
N ALA A 86 4.97 -21.00 9.91
CA ALA A 86 3.76 -21.18 10.72
C ALA A 86 2.71 -22.04 10.01
N LYS A 87 2.55 -21.86 8.69
CA LYS A 87 1.67 -22.68 7.83
C LYS A 87 2.20 -24.10 7.57
N LYS A 88 3.41 -24.43 8.02
CA LYS A 88 4.08 -25.75 7.86
C LYS A 88 4.20 -26.20 6.39
N THR A 89 4.29 -25.26 5.45
CA THR A 89 4.50 -25.55 4.03
C THR A 89 5.85 -26.24 3.81
N PRO A 90 6.06 -26.95 2.69
CA PRO A 90 7.36 -27.57 2.39
C PRO A 90 8.50 -26.55 2.46
N LEU A 91 8.29 -25.37 1.85
CA LEU A 91 9.19 -24.23 1.91
C LEU A 91 9.43 -23.75 3.35
N GLY A 92 8.36 -23.61 4.14
CA GLY A 92 8.45 -23.18 5.53
C GLY A 92 9.25 -24.14 6.41
N ARG A 93 9.21 -25.45 6.17
CA ARG A 93 10.00 -26.43 6.94
C ARG A 93 11.49 -26.32 6.65
N GLU A 94 11.84 -26.16 5.37
CA GLU A 94 13.23 -25.97 4.94
C GLU A 94 13.77 -24.62 5.43
N ALA A 95 13.01 -23.54 5.25
CA ALA A 95 13.34 -22.21 5.74
C ALA A 95 13.54 -22.21 7.26
N LYS A 96 12.69 -22.90 8.03
CA LYS A 96 12.83 -23.01 9.48
C LYS A 96 14.20 -23.59 9.87
N LYS A 97 14.60 -24.69 9.24
CA LYS A 97 15.88 -25.35 9.55
C LYS A 97 17.07 -24.41 9.31
N ILE A 98 17.04 -23.66 8.22
CA ILE A 98 18.09 -22.71 7.85
C ILE A 98 18.11 -21.52 8.84
N MET A 99 16.94 -20.95 9.13
CA MET A 99 16.80 -19.81 10.03
C MET A 99 17.20 -20.15 11.48
N ASP A 100 16.83 -21.32 11.98
CA ASP A 100 17.20 -21.79 13.33
C ASP A 100 18.72 -21.97 13.47
N GLN A 101 19.44 -22.22 12.36
CA GLN A 101 20.89 -22.31 12.31
C GLN A 101 21.58 -20.95 12.11
N GLY A 102 20.81 -19.86 11.98
CA GLY A 102 21.35 -18.54 11.65
C GLY A 102 21.84 -18.41 10.20
N GLY A 103 21.48 -19.35 9.34
CA GLY A 103 21.82 -19.35 7.92
C GLY A 103 20.93 -18.42 7.09
N LEU A 104 21.35 -18.18 5.85
CA LEU A 104 20.58 -17.43 4.87
C LEU A 104 19.79 -18.38 3.97
N VAL A 105 18.52 -18.05 3.72
CA VAL A 105 17.67 -18.78 2.77
C VAL A 105 18.15 -18.45 1.35
N SER A 106 18.01 -19.40 0.42
CA SER A 106 18.41 -19.23 -0.99
C SER A 106 17.79 -17.98 -1.62
N ASP A 107 18.58 -17.25 -2.40
CA ASP A 107 18.16 -16.04 -3.10
C ASP A 107 16.98 -16.31 -4.04
N GLU A 108 16.99 -17.44 -4.77
CA GLU A 108 15.89 -17.80 -5.68
C GLU A 108 14.55 -17.88 -4.97
N ILE A 109 14.53 -18.43 -3.75
CA ILE A 109 13.32 -18.53 -2.93
C ILE A 109 12.82 -17.14 -2.55
N VAL A 110 13.73 -16.29 -2.07
CA VAL A 110 13.38 -14.94 -1.60
C VAL A 110 12.90 -14.06 -2.76
N VAL A 111 13.59 -14.12 -3.91
CA VAL A 111 13.23 -13.35 -5.10
C VAL A 111 11.87 -13.78 -5.64
N ASN A 112 11.61 -15.09 -5.76
CA ASN A 112 10.32 -15.58 -6.23
C ASN A 112 9.17 -15.21 -5.28
N MET A 113 9.43 -15.21 -3.97
CA MET A 113 8.45 -14.79 -2.96
C MET A 113 8.12 -13.30 -3.07
N ILE A 114 9.13 -12.44 -3.20
CA ILE A 114 8.93 -10.99 -3.39
C ILE A 114 8.20 -10.74 -4.71
N LYS A 115 8.59 -11.42 -5.79
CA LYS A 115 7.94 -11.29 -7.09
C LYS A 115 6.45 -11.61 -7.02
N HIS A 116 6.10 -12.73 -6.38
CA HIS A 116 4.70 -13.13 -6.20
C HIS A 116 3.91 -12.09 -5.41
N GLU A 117 4.46 -11.54 -4.32
CA GLU A 117 3.77 -10.48 -3.58
C GLU A 117 3.62 -9.20 -4.39
N LEU A 118 4.62 -8.80 -5.18
CA LEU A 118 4.49 -7.62 -6.04
C LEU A 118 3.43 -7.78 -7.14
N GLU A 119 3.19 -9.01 -7.62
CA GLU A 119 2.21 -9.31 -8.67
C GLU A 119 0.78 -9.49 -8.10
N GLU A 120 0.63 -10.21 -6.98
CA GLU A 120 -0.68 -10.60 -6.44
C GLU A 120 -1.23 -9.60 -5.40
N ASN A 121 -0.36 -8.86 -4.71
CA ASN A 121 -0.78 -8.00 -3.62
C ASN A 121 -1.26 -6.65 -4.13
N SER A 122 -2.57 -6.39 -3.96
CA SER A 122 -3.17 -5.11 -4.34
C SER A 122 -2.61 -3.90 -3.60
N GLU A 123 -2.05 -4.07 -2.39
CA GLU A 123 -1.41 -2.98 -1.63
C GLU A 123 -0.12 -2.50 -2.32
N CYS A 124 0.54 -3.34 -3.12
CA CYS A 124 1.83 -3.05 -3.75
C CYS A 124 1.71 -2.58 -5.21
N LYS A 125 0.47 -2.25 -5.65
CA LYS A 125 0.21 -1.75 -7.01
C LYS A 125 0.88 -0.41 -7.31
N ASN A 126 1.14 0.39 -6.28
CA ASN A 126 1.72 1.74 -6.41
C ASN A 126 3.22 1.77 -6.04
N GLY A 127 3.90 0.61 -6.05
CA GLY A 127 5.23 0.42 -5.47
C GLY A 127 5.15 -0.08 -4.04
#